data_AF-A0A521F6J5-F1
#
_entry.id   AF-A0A521F6J5-F1
#
_cell.length_a   1.000
_cell.length_b   1.000
_cell.length_c   1.000
_cell.angle_alpha   90.00
_cell.angle_beta   90.00
_cell.angle_gamma   90.00
#
_symmetry.space_group_name_H-M   'P 1'
#
loop_
_entity.id
_entity.type
_entity.pdbx_description
1 polymer ?
#
loop_
_entity_poly.entity_id
_entity_poly.type
_entity_poly.pdbx_seq_one_letter_code
_entity_poly.pdbx_strand_id
1 'polypeptide(L)' 'MTAAEDPRARFRTLPEPVRPDDAVETVDAEPARPVDTESDERDRFLREAGG' A
#
# COMPACT_ATOMS: atom_id res chain seq x y z
N MET A 1 0.13 43.48 -22.12
CA MET A 1 1.43 43.56 -21.42
C MET A 1 1.42 42.45 -20.38
N THR A 2 2.07 41.32 -20.64
CA THR A 2 2.19 40.24 -19.65
C THR A 2 3.14 40.72 -18.57
N ALA A 3 2.70 40.72 -17.30
CA ALA A 3 3.57 41.08 -16.19
C ALA A 3 4.78 40.14 -16.18
N ALA A 4 5.99 40.68 -16.00
CA ALA A 4 7.19 39.88 -15.83
C ALA A 4 7.00 38.97 -14.60
N GLU A 5 7.15 37.65 -14.80
CA GLU A 5 7.00 36.69 -13.71
C GLU A 5 7.97 36.99 -12.56
N ASP A 6 7.46 37.01 -11.32
CA ASP A 6 8.29 37.19 -10.13
C ASP A 6 9.22 35.98 -9.95
N PRO A 7 10.56 36.16 -10.05
CA PRO A 7 11.52 35.06 -9.93
C PRO A 7 11.50 34.36 -8.55
N ARG A 8 10.85 34.96 -7.55
CA ARG A 8 10.68 34.37 -6.21
C ARG A 8 9.44 33.46 -6.11
N ALA A 9 8.55 33.46 -7.09
CA ALA A 9 7.31 32.67 -7.05
C ALA A 9 7.57 31.17 -6.86
N ARG A 10 8.62 30.63 -7.51
CA ARG A 10 9.04 29.22 -7.40
C ARG A 10 9.40 28.73 -6.00
N PHE A 11 9.74 29.64 -5.08
CA PHE A 11 10.13 29.29 -3.71
C PHE A 11 8.96 29.37 -2.72
N ARG A 12 7.78 29.81 -3.17
CA ARG A 12 6.56 29.86 -2.35
C ARG A 12 5.73 28.58 -2.43
N THR A 13 6.13 27.65 -3.30
CA THR A 13 5.51 26.34 -3.47
C THR A 13 6.41 25.29 -2.85
N LEU A 14 5.82 24.42 -2.03
CA LEU A 14 6.50 23.23 -1.54
C LEU A 14 6.60 22.19 -2.68
N PRO A 15 7.64 21.34 -2.67
CA PRO A 15 7.70 20.18 -3.55
C PRO A 15 6.50 19.26 -3.33
N GLU A 16 6.24 18.40 -4.32
CA GLU A 16 5.22 17.36 -4.17
C GLU A 16 5.59 16.38 -3.04
N PRO A 17 4.61 15.95 -2.22
CA PRO A 17 4.86 15.01 -1.14
C PRO A 17 5.15 13.61 -1.69
N VAL A 18 6.13 12.93 -1.08
CA VAL A 18 6.45 11.54 -1.40
C VAL A 18 5.31 10.65 -0.89
N ARG A 19 4.75 9.81 -1.77
CA ARG A 19 3.73 8.83 -1.38
C ARG A 19 4.40 7.55 -0.89
N PRO A 20 3.71 6.73 -0.07
CA PRO A 20 4.26 5.45 0.37
C PRO A 20 4.66 4.54 -0.80
N ASP A 21 3.88 4.55 -1.87
CA ASP A 21 4.16 3.79 -3.10
C ASP A 21 5.44 4.25 -3.80
N ASP A 22 5.78 5.55 -3.73
CA ASP A 22 7.01 6.10 -4.30
C ASP A 22 8.25 5.72 -3.45
N ALA A 23 8.04 5.27 -2.22
CA ALA A 23 9.08 4.94 -1.26
C ALA A 23 9.43 3.44 -1.24
N VAL A 24 8.70 2.60 -1.98
CA VAL A 24 8.94 1.15 -2.04
C VAL A 24 9.13 0.69 -3.48
N GLU A 25 9.96 -0.34 -3.66
CA GLU A 25 10.06 -1.05 -4.92
C GLU A 25 9.06 -2.21 -4.92
N THR A 26 8.16 -2.26 -5.90
CA THR A 26 7.19 -3.34 -6.04
C THR A 26 7.66 -4.36 -7.08
N VAL A 27 7.62 -5.63 -6.72
CA VAL A 27 7.82 -6.75 -7.65
C VAL A 27 6.47 -7.44 -7.86
N ASP A 28 6.19 -7.84 -9.10
CA ASP A 28 5.03 -8.68 -9.41
C ASP A 28 5.15 -10.00 -8.65
N ALA A 29 4.37 -10.13 -7.58
CA ALA A 29 4.27 -11.34 -6.80
C ALA A 29 3.06 -12.15 -7.25
N GLU A 30 3.23 -13.47 -7.32
CA GLU A 30 2.10 -14.38 -7.45
C GLU A 30 1.08 -14.11 -6.33
N PRO A 31 -0.23 -14.24 -6.60
CA PRO A 31 -1.26 -14.00 -5.61
C PRO A 31 -0.97 -14.78 -4.33
N ALA A 32 -1.01 -14.08 -3.19
CA ALA A 32 -0.77 -14.70 -1.90
C ALA A 32 -1.70 -15.90 -1.72
N ARG A 33 -1.12 -17.09 -1.50
CA ARG A 33 -1.93 -18.27 -1.18
C ARG A 33 -2.61 -18.04 0.17
N PRO A 34 -3.84 -18.51 0.35
CA PRO A 34 -4.47 -18.53 1.66
C PRO A 34 -3.52 -19.24 2.63
N VAL A 35 -3.20 -18.57 3.72
CA VAL A 35 -2.46 -19.17 4.83
C VAL A 35 -3.51 -19.69 5.80
N ASP A 36 -3.53 -21.01 6.02
CA ASP A 36 -4.40 -21.61 7.04
C ASP A 36 -4.10 -20.94 8.39
N THR A 37 -5.16 -20.46 9.04
CA THR A 37 -5.08 -19.87 10.37
C THR A 37 -5.39 -20.92 11.43
N GLU A 38 -5.00 -20.66 12.67
CA GLU A 38 -5.37 -21.50 13.82
C GLU A 38 -6.90 -21.68 13.93
N SER A 39 -7.69 -20.69 13.47
CA SER A 39 -9.15 -20.81 13.44
C SER A 39 -9.63 -21.83 12.40
N ASP A 40 -8.96 -21.93 11.25
CA ASP A 40 -9.28 -22.91 10.21
C ASP A 40 -8.96 -24.34 10.67
N GLU A 41 -7.87 -24.51 11.41
CA GLU A 41 -7.49 -25.78 12.03
C GLU A 41 -8.50 -26.22 13.09
N ARG A 42 -8.91 -25.29 13.96
CA ARG A 42 -9.92 -25.56 14.99
C ARG A 42 -11.25 -25.96 14.37
N ASP A 43 -11.70 -25.24 13.34
CA ASP A 43 -12.99 -25.51 12.68
C ASP A 43 -12.97 -26.86 11.94
N ARG A 44 -11.80 -27.26 11.40
CA ARG A 44 -11.58 -28.60 10.84
C ARG A 44 -11.68 -29.66 11.94
N PHE A 45 -10.98 -29.47 13.05
CA PHE A 45 -10.98 -30.41 14.19
C PHE A 45 -12.38 -30.61 14.78
N LEU A 46 -13.13 -29.52 14.99
CA LEU A 46 -14.51 -29.59 15.52
C LEU A 46 -15.46 -30.34 14.57
N ARG A 47 -15.28 -30.19 13.25
CA ARG A 47 -16.06 -30.92 12.26
C ARG A 47 -15.74 -32.41 12.26
N GLU A 48 -14.47 -32.77 12.41
CA GLU A 48 -14.03 -34.17 12.48
C GLU A 48 -14.47 -34.87 13.77
N ALA A 49 -14.50 -34.14 14.89
CA ALA A 49 -14.92 -34.67 16.19
C ALA A 49 -16.45 -34.79 16.36
N GLY A 50 -17.23 -34.03 15.59
CA GLY A 50 -18.69 -33.94 15.68
C GLY A 50 -19.48 -34.88 14.75
N GLY A 51 -18.83 -35.90 14.19
CA GLY A 51 -19.45 -36.92 13.31
C GLY A 51 -20.35 -37.91 14.05
#